data_AF-A0AAX2GYA3-F1
#
_entry.id   AF-A0AAX2GYA3-F1
#
_cell.length_a   1.000
_cell.length_b   1.000
_cell.length_c   1.000
_cell.angle_alpha   90.00
_cell.angle_beta   90.00
_cell.angle_gamma   90.00
#
_symmetry.space_group_name_H-M   'P 1'
#
loop_
_entity.id
_entity.type
_entity.pdbx_description
1 polymer ?
#
loop_
_entity_poly.entity_id
_entity_poly.type
_entity_poly.pdbx_seq_one_letter_code
_entity_poly.pdbx_strand_id
1 'polypeptide(L)' 'MQELFDYCCRIMADLGRLTGFSYKEINVIVFVFLFPIIDVILLIVFLKLHYKHRNQRAFIKQLER' A
#
# COMPACT_ATOMS: atom_id res chain seq x y z
N MET A 1 -15.52 -11.13 -8.81
CA MET A 1 -15.47 -9.66 -8.61
C MET A 1 -16.51 -9.18 -7.60
N GLN A 2 -17.77 -9.61 -7.71
CA GLN A 2 -18.82 -9.24 -6.75
C GLN A 2 -18.50 -9.67 -5.31
N GLU A 3 -18.00 -10.89 -5.10
CA GLU A 3 -17.67 -11.37 -3.74
C GLU A 3 -16.56 -10.56 -3.05
N LEU A 4 -15.54 -10.14 -3.80
CA LEU A 4 -14.44 -9.30 -3.29
C LEU A 4 -14.94 -7.90 -2.93
N PHE A 5 -15.80 -7.34 -3.77
CA PHE A 5 -16.44 -6.06 -3.52
C PHE A 5 -17.35 -6.12 -2.29
N ASP A 6 -18.19 -7.16 -2.18
CA ASP A 6 -19.08 -7.37 -1.05
C ASP A 6 -18.30 -7.59 0.25
N TYR A 7 -17.16 -8.28 0.19
CA TYR A 7 -16.27 -8.45 1.33
C TYR A 7 -15.66 -7.13 1.79
N CYS A 8 -15.17 -6.30 0.86
CA CYS A 8 -14.69 -4.95 1.18
C CYS A 8 -15.80 -4.08 1.79
N CYS A 9 -17.01 -4.13 1.23
CA CYS A 9 -18.17 -3.41 1.76
C CYS A 9 -18.55 -3.89 3.17
N ARG A 10 -18.44 -5.18 3.46
CA ARG A 10 -18.66 -5.72 4.81
C ARG A 10 -17.62 -5.21 5.80
N ILE A 11 -16.34 -5.24 5.44
CA ILE A 11 -15.26 -4.69 6.29
C ILE A 11 -15.50 -3.21 6.56
N MET A 12 -15.85 -2.43 5.54
CA MET A 12 -16.17 -1.00 5.71
C MET A 12 -17.41 -0.78 6.58
N ALA A 13 -18.45 -1.60 6.43
CA ALA A 13 -19.65 -1.51 7.26
C ALA A 13 -19.37 -1.87 8.73
N ASP A 14 -18.54 -2.88 8.99
CA ASP A 14 -18.15 -3.28 10.34
C ASP A 14 -17.26 -2.23 11.01
N LEU A 15 -16.34 -1.62 10.26
CA LEU A 15 -15.57 -0.45 10.72
C LEU A 15 -16.48 0.73 11.06
N GLY A 16 -17.55 0.94 10.30
CA GLY A 16 -18.51 2.01 10.55
C GLY A 16 -19.35 1.78 11.80
N ARG A 17 -19.75 0.54 12.05
CA ARG A 17 -20.43 0.16 13.29
C ARG A 17 -19.52 0.33 14.51
N LEU A 18 -18.23 0.05 14.37
CA LEU A 18 -17.27 0.17 15.47
C LEU A 18 -16.92 1.63 15.79
N THR A 19 -16.80 2.46 14.76
CA THR A 19 -16.39 3.87 14.92
C THR A 19 -17.56 4.85 15.03
N GLY A 20 -18.77 4.41 14.68
CA GLY A 20 -19.96 5.26 14.57
C GLY A 20 -20.01 6.09 13.27
N PHE A 21 -19.02 5.94 12.37
CA PHE A 21 -18.94 6.69 11.13
C PHE A 21 -19.82 6.10 10.02
N SER A 22 -20.34 6.99 9.17
CA SER A 22 -21.04 6.62 7.94
C SER A 22 -20.07 6.00 6.93
N TYR A 23 -20.60 5.17 6.03
CA TYR A 23 -19.85 4.61 4.89
C TYR A 23 -19.06 5.67 4.10
N LYS A 24 -19.64 6.87 3.93
CA LYS A 24 -18.97 7.98 3.24
C LYS A 24 -17.70 8.45 3.96
N GLU A 25 -17.76 8.55 5.29
CA GLU A 25 -16.65 9.04 6.12
C GLU A 25 -15.51 8.00 6.17
N ILE A 26 -15.86 6.72 6.27
CA ILE A 26 -14.88 5.62 6.23
C ILE A 26 -14.17 5.58 4.88
N ASN A 27 -14.91 5.75 3.78
CA ASN A 27 -14.30 5.83 2.46
C ASN A 27 -13.28 6.98 2.40
N VAL A 28 -13.61 8.17 2.91
CA VAL A 28 -12.65 9.27 2.97
C VAL A 28 -11.43 8.90 3.81
N ILE A 29 -11.61 8.28 4.98
CA ILE A 29 -10.49 7.87 5.83
C ILE A 29 -9.59 6.86 5.11
N VAL A 30 -10.18 5.86 4.44
CA VAL A 30 -9.44 4.85 3.70
C VAL A 30 -8.67 5.47 2.53
N PHE A 31 -9.29 6.34 1.74
CA PHE A 31 -8.63 6.95 0.59
C PHE A 31 -7.60 8.02 0.97
N VAL A 32 -7.85 8.78 2.04
CA VAL A 32 -6.99 9.91 2.45
C VAL A 32 -5.86 9.47 3.37
N PHE A 33 -6.02 8.38 4.14
CA PHE A 33 -4.98 7.92 5.06
C PHE A 33 -4.43 6.55 4.67
N LEU A 34 -5.29 5.53 4.52
CA LEU A 34 -4.82 4.17 4.29
C LEU A 34 -4.07 4.05 2.96
N PHE A 35 -4.65 4.60 1.89
CA PHE A 35 -4.06 4.56 0.55
C PHE A 35 -2.67 5.24 0.48
N PRO A 36 -2.49 6.50 0.92
CA PRO A 36 -1.16 7.12 0.88
C PRO A 36 -0.16 6.46 1.83
N ILE A 37 -0.60 5.89 2.97
CA ILE A 37 0.31 5.11 3.82
C ILE A 37 0.86 3.89 3.07
N ILE A 38 -0.01 3.15 2.38
CA ILE A 38 0.39 2.00 1.57
C ILE A 38 1.34 2.44 0.45
N ASP A 39 1.03 3.53 -0.25
CA ASP A 39 1.88 4.06 -1.32
C ASP A 39 3.26 4.49 -0.80
N VAL A 40 3.33 5.14 0.36
CA VAL A 40 4.60 5.54 0.98
C VAL A 40 5.42 4.32 1.38
N ILE A 41 4.81 3.29 1.97
CA ILE A 41 5.50 2.03 2.32
C ILE A 41 6.05 1.38 1.06
N LEU A 42 5.23 1.28 0.01
CA LEU A 42 5.63 0.70 -1.26
C LEU A 42 6.78 1.48 -1.89
N LEU A 43 6.73 2.82 -1.86
CA LEU A 43 7.79 3.68 -2.36
C LEU A 43 9.10 3.48 -1.60
N ILE A 44 9.06 3.38 -0.27
CA ILE A 44 10.25 3.12 0.55
C ILE A 44 10.88 1.77 0.20
N VAL A 45 10.06 0.71 0.09
CA VAL A 45 10.53 -0.62 -0.30
C VAL A 45 11.14 -0.58 -1.70
N PHE A 46 10.48 0.09 -2.63
CA PHE A 46 10.96 0.26 -4.00
C PHE A 46 12.32 0.98 -4.03
N LEU A 47 12.48 2.10 -3.31
CA LEU A 47 13.72 2.84 -3.24
C LEU A 47 14.87 2.01 -2.63
N LYS A 48 14.60 1.27 -1.55
CA LYS A 48 15.58 0.36 -0.94
C LYS A 48 16.03 -0.72 -1.92
N LEU A 49 15.08 -1.34 -2.62
CA LEU A 49 15.37 -2.37 -3.60
C LEU A 49 16.15 -1.81 -4.79
N HIS A 50 15.74 -0.64 -5.28
CA HIS A 50 16.39 0.05 -6.39
C HIS A 50 17.84 0.43 -6.05
N TYR A 51 18.10 0.95 -4.84
CA TYR A 51 19.45 1.26 -4.38
C TYR A 51 20.32 0.01 -4.27
N LYS A 52 19.78 -1.08 -3.69
CA LYS A 52 20.48 -2.38 -3.60
C LYS A 52 20.85 -2.92 -4.97
N HIS A 53 19.93 -2.91 -5.93
CA HIS A 53 20.21 -3.39 -7.30
C HIS A 53 21.24 -2.54 -8.03
N ARG A 54 21.22 -1.21 -7.86
CA ARG A 54 22.22 -0.32 -8.46
C ARG A 54 23.63 -0.65 -7.96
N ASN A 55 23.78 -0.87 -6.66
CA ASN A 55 25.07 -1.19 -6.06
C ASN A 55 25.59 -2.57 -6.50
N GLN A 56 24.70 -3.57 -6.59
CA GLN A 56 25.06 -4.91 -7.06
C GLN A 56 25.50 -4.91 -8.54
N ARG A 57 24.81 -4.15 -9.41
CA ARG A 57 25.21 -4.02 -10.83
C ARG A 57 26.57 -3.34 -11.00
N ALA A 58 26.89 -2.36 -10.16
CA ALA A 58 28.19 -1.70 -10.19
C ALA A 58 29.34 -2.63 -9.76
N PHE A 59 29.12 -3.48 -8.75
CA PHE A 59 30.09 -4.47 -8.30
C PHE A 59 30.35 -5.56 -9.35
N ILE A 60 29.30 -6.10 -9.98
CA ILE A 60 29.43 -7.13 -11.02
C ILE A 60 30.27 -6.60 -12.21
N LYS A 61 30.04 -5.35 -12.62
CA LYS A 61 30.85 -4.71 -13.69
C LYS A 61 32.33 -4.55 -13.34
N GLN A 62 32.70 -4.53 -12.06
CA GLN A 62 34.11 -4.50 -11.65
C GLN A 62 34.76 -5.88 -11.65
N LEU A 63 33.97 -6.95 -11.48
CA LEU A 63 34.47 -8.34 -11.53
C LEU A 63 34.65 -8.87 -12.96
N GLU A 64 33.92 -8.33 -13.94
CA GLU A 64 34.07 -8.69 -15.36
C GLU A 64 35.26 -8.00 -16.07
N ARG A 65 35.95 -7.07 -15.40
CA ARG A 65 37.08 -6.31 -15.94
C ARG A 65 38.41 -6.86 -15.41
#